data_AF-A0A9D3PSP0-F1
#
_entry.id   AF-A0A9D3PSP0-F1
#
_cell.length_a   1.000
_cell.length_b   1.000
_cell.length_c   1.000
_cell.angle_alpha   90.00
_cell.angle_beta   90.00
_cell.angle_gamma   90.00
#
_symmetry.space_group_name_H-M   'P 1'
#
loop_
_entity.id
_entity.type
_entity.pdbx_description
1 polymer ?
#
loop_
_entity_poly.entity_id
_entity_poly.type
_entity_poly.pdbx_seq_one_letter_code
_entity_poly.pdbx_strand_id
1 'polypeptide(L)'
;MNSLFGGLLYLFSILVLEVHGTYNLYGYQPQRYMQRPVARPPYNQRLQPIQNTLNPGAGTHCKSRPLDLVFIIDSSRSVRPGEFEKVKTFLSDMVDTLEIGQDATRVAVVNYASTVKIEFLLKTYFSKVDLKQALSRIEPLSSGTMTGLAIKTAMEEAFTEESGARPRSKNISKVAIIVTDGRPQDKVEEVSAAARAEEIEIYAIGVDRADMQSLRLMASLPLDEHVFYVETYGVIEKLTSKFRETLCGLDPCSLGHDCDHICVNSNASYYCKCREGYVLNEDKKTCSLEVKAEVVEDPCKCEAQVAFQKKMQSTVEDLTKKNILSFLSESSPLPLVSLLDHCSRAIFD
;
A
#
# COMPACT_ATOMS: atom_id res chain seq x y z
N MET A 1 -17.33 -44.70 58.55
CA MET A 1 -17.84 -43.80 57.49
C MET A 1 -16.89 -43.91 56.31
N ASN A 2 -17.20 -44.85 55.41
CA ASN A 2 -16.54 -45.02 54.14
C ASN A 2 -17.21 -44.16 53.08
N SER A 3 -16.47 -43.88 52.01
CA SER A 3 -16.93 -43.31 50.74
C SER A 3 -17.03 -41.79 50.69
N LEU A 4 -15.97 -41.15 50.17
CA LEU A 4 -16.04 -39.92 49.35
C LEU A 4 -14.68 -39.49 48.74
N PHE A 5 -13.67 -40.36 48.71
CA PHE A 5 -12.36 -40.06 48.06
C PHE A 5 -12.03 -40.92 46.83
N GLY A 6 -12.95 -41.80 46.40
CA GLY A 6 -12.73 -42.71 45.27
C GLY A 6 -13.21 -42.22 43.89
N GLY A 7 -13.85 -41.05 43.81
CA GLY A 7 -14.52 -40.59 42.57
C GLY A 7 -13.75 -39.60 41.69
N LEU A 8 -12.72 -38.93 42.21
CA LEU A 8 -12.02 -37.86 41.48
C LEU A 8 -10.65 -38.27 40.90
N LEU A 9 -10.16 -39.47 41.22
CA LEU A 9 -8.94 -40.04 40.64
C LEU A 9 -9.20 -40.93 39.41
N TYR A 10 -10.46 -41.18 39.04
CA TYR A 10 -10.83 -42.02 37.88
C TYR A 10 -11.14 -41.22 36.61
N LEU A 11 -11.29 -39.89 36.69
CA LEU A 11 -11.51 -39.01 35.53
C LEU A 11 -10.24 -38.39 34.95
N PHE A 12 -9.10 -38.50 35.65
CA PHE A 12 -7.80 -38.02 35.13
C PHE A 12 -7.01 -39.10 34.36
N SER A 13 -7.47 -40.35 34.40
CA SER A 13 -6.77 -41.50 33.79
C SER A 13 -7.27 -41.86 32.38
N ILE A 14 -8.34 -41.22 31.88
CA ILE A 14 -8.92 -41.51 30.55
C ILE A 14 -8.58 -40.43 29.51
N LEU A 15 -8.07 -39.25 29.90
CA LEU A 15 -7.66 -38.21 28.94
C LEU A 15 -6.16 -38.20 28.59
N VAL A 16 -5.39 -39.22 28.99
CA VAL A 16 -3.94 -39.33 28.69
C VAL A 16 -3.64 -40.50 27.73
N LEU A 17 -4.65 -41.15 27.15
CA LEU A 17 -4.47 -42.26 26.19
C LEU A 17 -4.96 -42.01 24.76
N GLU A 18 -5.22 -40.75 24.35
CA GLU A 18 -5.46 -40.40 22.94
C GLU A 18 -4.48 -39.34 22.36
N VAL A 19 -3.28 -39.22 22.92
CA VAL A 19 -2.20 -38.42 22.30
C VAL A 19 -0.86 -39.18 22.28
N HIS A 20 -0.90 -40.46 21.87
CA HIS A 20 0.31 -41.24 21.55
C HIS A 20 0.11 -42.05 20.27
N GLY A 21 -0.08 -41.36 19.15
CA GLY A 21 -0.15 -42.00 17.84
C GLY A 21 0.00 -40.99 16.71
N THR A 22 1.23 -40.61 16.40
CA THR A 22 1.76 -40.25 15.05
C THR A 22 3.12 -39.55 15.18
N TYR A 23 4.12 -40.26 15.68
CA TYR A 23 5.51 -39.93 15.38
C TYR A 23 6.20 -41.20 14.89
N ASN A 24 6.11 -41.46 13.59
CA ASN A 24 6.93 -42.46 12.94
C ASN A 24 7.61 -41.83 11.71
N LEU A 25 8.90 -41.54 11.90
CA LEU A 25 10.01 -41.95 11.06
C LEU A 25 9.73 -42.03 9.54
N TYR A 26 10.09 -40.98 8.82
CA TYR A 26 10.51 -41.09 7.42
C TYR A 26 12.02 -40.89 7.32
N GLY A 27 12.65 -41.86 6.68
CA GLY A 27 14.08 -42.14 6.75
C GLY A 27 14.93 -41.29 5.81
N TYR A 28 16.13 -41.00 6.30
CA TYR A 28 17.24 -40.45 5.53
C TYR A 28 18.05 -41.60 4.92
N GLN A 29 17.99 -41.74 3.60
CA GLN A 29 18.80 -42.69 2.82
C GLN A 29 19.92 -41.89 2.10
N PRO A 30 21.21 -42.20 2.32
CA PRO A 30 22.28 -41.56 1.57
C PRO A 30 22.44 -42.24 0.21
N GLN A 31 22.14 -41.52 -0.88
CA GLN A 31 22.42 -41.99 -2.23
C GLN A 31 23.92 -41.88 -2.54
N ARG A 32 24.48 -43.02 -2.96
CA ARG A 32 25.82 -43.18 -3.50
C ARG A 32 25.93 -42.41 -4.83
N TYR A 33 26.82 -41.43 -4.90
CA TYR A 33 27.25 -40.85 -6.17
C TYR A 33 28.17 -41.83 -6.90
N MET A 34 27.67 -42.42 -7.99
CA MET A 34 28.48 -43.07 -9.01
C MET A 34 29.27 -41.99 -9.76
N GLN A 35 30.60 -42.03 -9.67
CA GLN A 35 31.48 -41.26 -10.53
C GLN A 35 31.38 -41.80 -11.97
N ARG A 36 31.12 -40.92 -12.94
CA ARG A 36 31.36 -41.20 -14.37
C ARG A 36 32.47 -40.28 -14.91
N PRO A 37 33.26 -40.74 -15.90
CA PRO A 37 34.53 -40.12 -16.25
C PRO A 37 34.34 -38.85 -17.09
N VAL A 38 35.21 -37.88 -16.84
CA VAL A 38 35.31 -36.60 -17.55
C VAL A 38 35.92 -36.81 -18.94
N ALA A 39 35.15 -36.53 -19.99
CA ALA A 39 35.68 -36.37 -21.34
C ALA A 39 36.17 -34.92 -21.53
N ARG A 40 37.46 -34.74 -21.85
CA ARG A 40 38.05 -33.45 -22.24
C ARG A 40 37.93 -33.23 -23.76
N PRO A 41 37.46 -32.07 -24.24
CA PRO A 41 37.81 -31.55 -25.55
C PRO A 41 38.90 -30.46 -25.44
N PRO A 42 39.60 -30.17 -26.55
CA PRO A 42 40.94 -29.62 -26.53
C PRO A 42 41.02 -28.10 -26.39
N TYR A 43 42.15 -27.71 -25.83
CA TYR A 43 42.67 -26.37 -25.64
C TYR A 43 43.01 -25.67 -26.97
N ASN A 44 42.35 -24.55 -27.27
CA ASN A 44 42.97 -23.26 -27.63
C ASN A 44 41.97 -22.32 -28.35
N GLN A 45 41.45 -21.32 -27.62
CA GLN A 45 41.42 -19.96 -28.15
C GLN A 45 41.40 -18.96 -27.01
N ARG A 46 42.30 -17.99 -27.14
CA ARG A 46 42.72 -16.99 -26.18
C ARG A 46 41.62 -15.93 -26.03
N LEU A 47 40.86 -15.97 -24.94
CA LEU A 47 39.99 -14.87 -24.52
C LEU A 47 40.61 -14.21 -23.29
N GLN A 48 40.79 -12.89 -23.39
CA GLN A 48 41.38 -12.05 -22.35
C GLN A 48 40.51 -12.12 -21.08
N PRO A 49 41.11 -12.13 -19.86
CA PRO A 49 40.32 -12.04 -18.65
C PRO A 49 39.73 -10.64 -18.56
N ILE A 50 38.41 -10.54 -18.74
CA ILE A 50 37.65 -9.44 -18.15
C ILE A 50 37.85 -9.58 -16.65
N GLN A 51 38.69 -8.72 -16.08
CA GLN A 51 38.80 -8.60 -14.63
C GLN A 51 37.44 -8.14 -14.14
N ASN A 52 36.65 -9.07 -13.60
CA ASN A 52 35.58 -8.73 -12.68
C ASN A 52 36.23 -8.19 -11.39
N THR A 53 36.68 -6.93 -11.46
CA THR A 53 36.91 -6.13 -10.27
C THR A 53 35.54 -5.84 -9.67
N LEU A 54 35.09 -6.72 -8.77
CA LEU A 54 34.09 -6.35 -7.77
C LEU A 54 34.69 -5.19 -6.99
N ASN A 55 34.28 -3.99 -7.36
CA ASN A 55 34.66 -2.75 -6.72
C ASN A 55 33.84 -2.66 -5.43
N PRO A 56 34.42 -2.79 -4.21
CA PRO A 56 33.67 -2.71 -2.96
C PRO A 56 33.46 -1.24 -2.55
N GLY A 57 33.11 -0.39 -3.51
CA GLY A 57 33.07 1.07 -3.36
C GLY A 57 31.99 1.77 -4.19
N ALA A 58 31.05 1.04 -4.78
CA ALA A 58 29.81 1.64 -5.24
C ALA A 58 28.87 1.75 -4.04
N GLY A 59 29.03 2.84 -3.26
CA GLY A 59 27.98 3.27 -2.35
C GLY A 59 26.69 3.33 -3.16
N THR A 60 25.75 2.44 -2.86
CA THR A 60 24.39 2.46 -3.40
C THR A 60 23.77 3.77 -2.95
N HIS A 61 23.99 4.82 -3.73
CA HIS A 61 23.34 6.09 -3.56
C HIS A 61 21.85 5.85 -3.70
N CYS A 62 21.17 5.93 -2.57
CA CYS A 62 19.72 6.01 -2.50
C CYS A 62 19.26 7.14 -3.41
N LYS A 63 18.58 6.80 -4.52
CA LYS A 63 17.71 7.76 -5.21
C LYS A 63 16.38 7.75 -4.50
N SER A 64 16.31 8.43 -3.36
CA SER A 64 15.04 8.52 -2.62
C SER A 64 14.01 9.16 -3.54
N ARG A 65 12.83 8.54 -3.64
CA ARG A 65 11.68 9.16 -4.32
C ARG A 65 11.47 10.57 -3.74
N PRO A 66 11.10 11.56 -4.56
CA PRO A 66 10.78 12.88 -4.02
C PRO A 66 9.67 12.75 -2.95
N LEU A 67 9.93 13.30 -1.76
CA LEU A 67 9.10 13.14 -0.57
C LEU A 67 8.94 14.49 0.16
N ASP A 68 7.76 14.76 0.72
CA ASP A 68 7.58 15.83 1.69
C ASP A 68 7.61 15.23 3.10
N LEU A 69 8.72 15.45 3.82
CA LEU A 69 9.00 14.82 5.11
C LEU A 69 8.94 15.86 6.24
N VAL A 70 8.12 15.61 7.26
CA VAL A 70 8.05 16.44 8.46
C VAL A 70 8.45 15.62 9.68
N PHE A 71 9.52 16.04 10.36
CA PHE A 71 9.85 15.50 11.68
C PHE A 71 9.06 16.23 12.76
N ILE A 72 8.36 15.49 13.60
CA ILE A 72 7.64 16.01 14.77
C ILE A 72 8.38 15.49 16.00
N ILE A 73 9.20 16.33 16.62
CA ILE A 73 10.12 15.93 17.69
C ILE A 73 9.65 16.43 19.06
N ASP A 74 9.57 15.51 19.99
CA ASP A 74 9.31 15.78 21.40
C ASP A 74 10.56 16.40 22.06
N SER A 75 10.40 17.57 22.65
CA SER A 75 11.40 18.24 23.49
C SER A 75 10.86 18.58 24.88
N SER A 76 9.87 17.81 25.34
CA SER A 76 9.30 17.92 26.68
C SER A 76 10.32 17.62 27.77
N ARG A 77 9.95 17.89 29.03
CA ARG A 77 10.84 17.71 30.19
C ARG A 77 11.32 16.25 30.34
N SER A 78 10.58 15.28 29.81
CA SER A 78 10.97 13.87 29.87
C SER A 78 12.23 13.58 29.04
N VAL A 79 12.39 14.30 27.93
CA VAL A 79 13.54 14.24 27.02
C VAL A 79 14.69 15.06 27.60
N ARG A 80 15.64 14.39 28.24
CA ARG A 80 16.80 15.09 28.83
C ARG A 80 17.69 15.68 27.73
N PRO A 81 18.47 16.75 28.01
CA PRO A 81 19.30 17.40 26.98
C PRO A 81 20.22 16.44 26.21
N GLY A 82 20.86 15.49 26.89
CA GLY A 82 21.71 14.48 26.24
C GLY A 82 20.93 13.49 25.35
N GLU A 83 19.66 13.24 25.64
CA GLU A 83 18.79 12.42 24.80
C GLU A 83 18.26 13.21 23.60
N PHE A 84 17.99 14.51 23.77
CA PHE A 84 17.60 15.39 22.68
C PHE A 84 18.71 15.54 21.62
N GLU A 85 19.99 15.57 22.05
CA GLU A 85 21.12 15.55 21.10
C GLU A 85 21.19 14.24 20.29
N LYS A 86 20.76 13.11 20.85
CA LYS A 86 20.64 11.84 20.10
C LYS A 86 19.50 11.91 19.08
N VAL A 87 18.38 12.56 19.40
CA VAL A 87 17.32 12.83 18.41
C VAL A 87 17.85 13.68 17.27
N LYS A 88 18.59 14.76 17.55
CA LYS A 88 19.22 15.60 16.50
C LYS A 88 20.20 14.81 15.65
N THR A 89 20.99 13.93 16.26
CA THR A 89 21.92 13.02 15.56
C THR A 89 21.15 12.08 14.64
N PHE A 90 20.10 11.42 15.13
CA PHE A 90 19.22 10.56 14.34
C PHE A 90 18.59 11.30 13.14
N LEU A 91 18.05 12.50 13.33
CA LEU A 91 17.51 13.32 12.25
C LEU A 91 18.59 13.67 11.20
N SER A 92 19.78 14.06 11.66
CA SER A 92 20.94 14.33 10.81
C SER A 92 21.35 13.11 9.98
N ASP A 93 21.41 11.93 10.61
CA ASP A 93 21.78 10.68 9.95
C ASP A 93 20.73 10.23 8.94
N MET A 94 19.44 10.41 9.26
CA MET A 94 18.37 10.19 8.28
C MET A 94 18.52 11.11 7.07
N VAL A 95 18.77 12.41 7.29
CA VAL A 95 19.01 13.37 6.21
C VAL A 95 20.21 12.98 5.35
N ASP A 96 21.25 12.40 5.92
CA ASP A 96 22.39 11.90 5.15
C ASP A 96 22.00 10.81 4.15
N THR A 97 21.01 9.99 4.48
CA THR A 97 20.52 8.93 3.59
C THR A 97 19.64 9.41 2.43
N LEU A 98 19.09 10.62 2.52
CA LEU A 98 18.10 11.15 1.57
C LEU A 98 18.73 12.07 0.52
N GLU A 99 18.11 12.15 -0.66
CA GLU A 99 18.40 13.16 -1.67
C GLU A 99 17.59 14.43 -1.37
N ILE A 100 18.24 15.45 -0.82
CA ILE A 100 17.62 16.72 -0.45
C ILE A 100 17.67 17.69 -1.63
N GLY A 101 16.54 18.30 -1.96
CA GLY A 101 16.49 19.27 -3.06
C GLY A 101 15.09 19.79 -3.34
N GLN A 102 15.00 20.82 -4.18
CA GLN A 102 13.73 21.45 -4.53
C GLN A 102 12.76 20.48 -5.21
N ASP A 103 13.25 19.62 -6.12
CA ASP A 103 12.44 18.61 -6.81
C ASP A 103 12.67 17.18 -6.27
N ALA A 104 13.39 17.05 -5.15
CA ALA A 104 13.69 15.79 -4.48
C ALA A 104 12.95 15.72 -3.12
N THR A 105 13.62 15.31 -2.04
CA THR A 105 13.04 15.34 -0.69
C THR A 105 13.13 16.73 -0.07
N ARG A 106 11.99 17.20 0.45
CA ARG A 106 11.86 18.44 1.22
C ARG A 106 11.62 18.08 2.68
N VAL A 107 12.27 18.80 3.60
CA VAL A 107 12.24 18.48 5.03
C VAL A 107 11.79 19.69 5.84
N ALA A 108 10.84 19.47 6.76
CA ALA A 108 10.48 20.42 7.80
C ALA A 108 10.65 19.78 9.18
N VAL A 109 10.78 20.62 10.21
CA VAL A 109 10.87 20.16 11.60
C VAL A 109 9.91 20.96 12.47
N VAL A 110 9.06 20.22 13.17
CA VAL A 110 8.14 20.70 14.19
C VAL A 110 8.65 20.20 15.54
N ASN A 111 9.09 21.12 16.38
CA ASN A 111 9.58 20.86 17.73
C ASN A 111 8.47 21.16 18.73
N TYR A 112 8.15 20.26 19.64
CA TYR A 112 7.03 20.46 20.57
C TYR A 112 7.32 20.05 22.00
N ALA A 113 6.63 20.71 22.92
CA ALA A 113 6.53 20.34 24.32
C ALA A 113 5.15 20.80 24.84
N SER A 114 5.09 21.77 25.78
CA SER A 114 3.83 22.47 26.12
C SER A 114 3.33 23.38 25.00
N THR A 115 4.24 23.83 24.14
CA THR A 115 3.97 24.64 22.95
C THR A 115 4.57 23.96 21.72
N VAL A 116 4.14 24.37 20.54
CA VAL A 116 4.68 23.87 19.27
C VAL A 116 5.47 24.99 18.60
N LYS A 117 6.65 24.66 18.09
CA LYS A 117 7.54 25.57 17.36
C LYS A 117 7.94 24.91 16.05
N ILE A 118 7.64 25.57 14.94
CA ILE A 118 8.17 25.20 13.63
C ILE A 118 9.60 25.73 13.56
N GLU A 119 10.58 24.84 13.51
CA GLU A 119 12.00 25.23 13.42
C GLU A 119 12.34 25.68 11.98
N PHE A 120 11.75 25.01 10.99
CA PHE A 120 11.77 25.42 9.58
C PHE A 120 10.75 24.62 8.76
N LEU A 121 10.36 25.14 7.60
CA LEU A 121 9.33 24.60 6.71
C LEU A 121 9.93 23.87 5.50
N LEU A 122 9.10 23.15 4.75
CA LEU A 122 9.49 22.35 3.58
C LEU A 122 10.16 23.18 2.48
N LYS A 123 9.85 24.49 2.41
CA LYS A 123 10.43 25.44 1.45
C LYS A 123 11.74 26.09 1.90
N THR A 124 12.20 25.85 3.13
CA THR A 124 13.30 26.64 3.73
C THR A 124 14.67 26.19 3.28
N TYR A 125 14.96 24.88 3.29
CA TYR A 125 16.28 24.34 2.99
C TYR A 125 16.21 23.29 1.88
N PHE A 126 17.00 23.50 0.82
CA PHE A 126 17.17 22.56 -0.30
C PHE A 126 18.60 22.00 -0.40
N SER A 127 19.46 22.35 0.55
CA SER A 127 20.84 21.87 0.67
C SER A 127 20.97 21.01 1.92
N LYS A 128 21.58 19.83 1.76
CA LYS A 128 21.86 18.93 2.89
C LYS A 128 22.73 19.60 3.96
N VAL A 129 23.69 20.41 3.54
CA VAL A 129 24.61 21.11 4.46
C VAL A 129 23.85 22.12 5.32
N ASP A 130 23.03 22.95 4.71
CA ASP A 130 22.27 24.00 5.41
C ASP A 130 21.19 23.39 6.30
N LEU A 131 20.51 22.34 5.82
CA LEU A 131 19.52 21.59 6.58
C LEU A 131 20.13 20.97 7.85
N LYS A 132 21.29 20.31 7.75
CA LYS A 132 21.99 19.73 8.90
C LYS A 132 22.48 20.81 9.87
N GLN A 133 22.95 21.95 9.34
CA GLN A 133 23.31 23.08 10.19
C GLN A 133 22.11 23.62 10.96
N ALA A 134 20.94 23.73 10.32
CA ALA A 134 19.70 24.14 10.97
C ALA A 134 19.28 23.14 12.07
N LEU A 135 19.32 21.84 11.77
CA LEU A 135 19.06 20.76 12.75
C LEU A 135 19.95 20.88 14.00
N SER A 136 21.24 21.16 13.81
CA SER A 136 22.21 21.28 14.91
C SER A 136 21.92 22.43 15.88
N ARG A 137 21.17 23.45 15.44
CA ARG A 137 20.84 24.66 16.21
C ARG A 137 19.50 24.59 16.94
N ILE A 138 18.74 23.50 16.76
CA ILE A 138 17.45 23.34 17.44
C ILE A 138 17.71 23.20 18.95
N GLU A 139 16.96 24.00 19.73
CA GLU A 139 16.96 24.01 21.18
C GLU A 139 15.67 23.38 21.74
N PRO A 140 15.73 22.60 22.83
CA PRO A 140 14.55 21.99 23.42
C PRO A 140 13.64 23.02 24.13
N LEU A 141 12.32 22.84 24.04
CA LEU A 141 11.34 23.75 24.65
C LEU A 141 11.09 23.47 26.15
N SER A 142 11.21 22.21 26.58
CA SER A 142 10.92 21.73 27.94
C SER A 142 9.43 21.82 28.35
N SER A 143 9.10 21.36 29.56
CA SER A 143 7.75 21.30 30.14
C SER A 143 6.91 20.09 29.69
N GLY A 144 5.68 20.29 29.23
CA GLY A 144 4.68 19.25 28.95
C GLY A 144 4.83 18.58 27.59
N THR A 145 3.86 17.75 27.21
CA THR A 145 3.92 16.90 26.00
C THR A 145 2.59 16.97 25.23
N MET A 146 2.40 18.05 24.46
CA MET A 146 1.18 18.33 23.69
C MET A 146 1.29 17.75 22.26
N THR A 147 1.33 16.42 22.17
CA THR A 147 1.55 15.70 20.90
C THR A 147 0.41 15.91 19.91
N GLY A 148 -0.85 15.94 20.38
CA GLY A 148 -2.00 16.18 19.52
C GLY A 148 -1.95 17.56 18.86
N LEU A 149 -1.58 18.59 19.63
CA LEU A 149 -1.35 19.94 19.11
C LEU A 149 -0.21 19.95 18.09
N ALA A 150 0.88 19.21 18.32
CA ALA A 150 2.00 19.12 17.39
C ALA A 150 1.60 18.51 16.03
N ILE A 151 0.79 17.44 16.05
CA ILE A 151 0.25 16.83 14.82
C ILE A 151 -0.67 17.82 14.10
N LYS A 152 -1.55 18.51 14.84
CA LYS A 152 -2.43 19.53 14.26
C LYS A 152 -1.64 20.65 13.57
N THR A 153 -0.65 21.23 14.26
CA THR A 153 0.22 22.27 13.69
C THR A 153 0.98 21.76 12.47
N ALA A 154 1.46 20.51 12.48
CA ALA A 154 2.12 19.94 11.31
C ALA A 154 1.17 19.89 10.09
N MET A 155 -0.08 19.49 10.28
CA MET A 155 -1.09 19.48 9.21
C MET A 155 -1.40 20.89 8.69
N GLU A 156 -1.72 21.81 9.60
CA GLU A 156 -2.26 23.14 9.28
C GLU A 156 -1.18 24.12 8.81
N GLU A 157 0.09 23.88 9.17
CA GLU A 157 1.17 24.85 8.91
C GLU A 157 2.37 24.25 8.18
N ALA A 158 2.74 22.98 8.39
CA ALA A 158 3.94 22.40 7.75
C ALA A 158 3.63 21.70 6.42
N PHE A 159 2.50 20.98 6.33
CA PHE A 159 2.08 20.21 5.14
C PHE A 159 1.24 21.00 4.12
N THR A 160 1.23 22.33 4.23
CA THR A 160 0.54 23.22 3.30
C THR A 160 1.39 23.57 2.08
N GLU A 161 0.73 23.86 0.96
CA GLU A 161 1.43 24.28 -0.26
C GLU A 161 2.19 25.59 -0.06
N GLU A 162 1.64 26.52 0.73
CA GLU A 162 2.28 27.76 1.11
C GLU A 162 3.60 27.53 1.86
N SER A 163 3.69 26.45 2.63
CA SER A 163 4.88 26.05 3.38
C SER A 163 5.85 25.19 2.58
N GLY A 164 5.52 24.86 1.33
CA GLY A 164 6.38 24.12 0.42
C GLY A 164 6.01 22.64 0.26
N ALA A 165 4.88 22.18 0.80
CA ALA A 165 4.34 20.89 0.41
C ALA A 165 3.92 20.93 -1.07
N ARG A 166 4.03 19.80 -1.76
CA ARG A 166 3.64 19.69 -3.16
C ARG A 166 2.14 19.37 -3.27
N PRO A 167 1.46 19.92 -4.28
CA PRO A 167 0.04 19.68 -4.49
C PRO A 167 -0.21 18.20 -4.78
N ARG A 168 -1.42 17.72 -4.46
CA ARG A 168 -1.84 16.32 -4.69
C ARG A 168 -1.65 15.88 -6.15
N SER A 169 -1.78 16.81 -7.11
CA SER A 169 -1.57 16.54 -8.55
C SER A 169 -0.16 16.06 -8.91
N LYS A 170 0.86 16.34 -8.09
CA LYS A 170 2.23 15.83 -8.29
C LYS A 170 2.44 14.42 -7.75
N ASN A 171 1.46 13.85 -7.02
CA ASN A 171 1.52 12.50 -6.45
C ASN A 171 2.80 12.26 -5.61
N ILE A 172 3.13 13.24 -4.77
CA ILE A 172 4.27 13.17 -3.84
C ILE A 172 3.76 12.73 -2.48
N SER A 173 4.38 11.69 -1.91
CA SER A 173 4.06 11.21 -0.57
C SER A 173 4.34 12.29 0.49
N LYS A 174 3.43 12.43 1.45
CA LYS A 174 3.59 13.26 2.64
C LYS A 174 3.81 12.35 3.84
N VAL A 175 4.98 12.44 4.48
CA VAL A 175 5.35 11.54 5.59
C VAL A 175 5.65 12.37 6.84
N ALA A 176 5.04 12.00 7.95
CA ALA A 176 5.35 12.52 9.27
C ALA A 176 6.08 11.46 10.10
N ILE A 177 7.21 11.82 10.71
CA ILE A 177 7.91 10.96 11.67
C ILE A 177 7.83 11.62 13.04
N ILE A 178 7.10 10.98 13.95
CA ILE A 178 6.92 11.43 15.33
C ILE A 178 7.93 10.72 16.20
N VAL A 179 8.73 11.47 16.96
CA VAL A 179 9.68 10.92 17.96
C VAL A 179 9.27 11.40 19.34
N THR A 180 8.93 10.49 20.24
CA THR A 180 8.50 10.81 21.61
C THR A 180 8.92 9.76 22.62
N ASP A 181 9.23 10.16 23.86
CA ASP A 181 9.39 9.25 25.00
C ASP A 181 8.25 9.31 26.02
N GLY A 182 7.25 10.14 25.74
CA GLY A 182 6.25 10.55 26.71
C GLY A 182 4.86 10.01 26.38
N ARG A 183 4.00 10.04 27.39
CA ARG A 183 2.56 9.94 27.19
C ARG A 183 2.03 11.33 26.81
N PRO A 184 1.27 11.47 25.71
CA PRO A 184 0.61 12.72 25.36
C PRO A 184 -0.27 13.23 26.50
N GLN A 185 -0.29 14.54 26.70
CA GLN A 185 -1.14 15.23 27.69
C GLN A 185 -2.45 15.74 27.08
N ASP A 186 -2.63 15.55 25.77
CA ASP A 186 -3.80 15.88 24.97
C ASP A 186 -4.26 14.67 24.13
N LYS A 187 -5.36 14.83 23.39
CA LYS A 187 -5.94 13.76 22.58
C LYS A 187 -5.23 13.66 21.23
N VAL A 188 -4.71 12.48 20.91
CA VAL A 188 -4.00 12.23 19.64
C VAL A 188 -4.84 11.50 18.60
N GLU A 189 -5.87 10.76 19.00
CA GLU A 189 -6.62 9.86 18.10
C GLU A 189 -7.32 10.59 16.95
N GLU A 190 -8.14 11.60 17.28
CA GLU A 190 -8.94 12.33 16.29
C GLU A 190 -8.06 13.11 15.31
N VAL A 191 -7.06 13.83 15.82
CA VAL A 191 -6.13 14.61 14.99
C VAL A 191 -5.25 13.71 14.12
N SER A 192 -4.82 12.55 14.62
CA SER A 192 -4.05 11.60 13.81
C SER A 192 -4.91 10.95 12.73
N ALA A 193 -6.19 10.69 13.03
CA ALA A 193 -7.14 10.22 12.02
C ALA A 193 -7.37 11.27 10.93
N ALA A 194 -7.49 12.55 11.29
CA ALA A 194 -7.58 13.65 10.33
C ALA A 194 -6.31 13.76 9.48
N ALA A 195 -5.13 13.66 10.07
CA ALA A 195 -3.85 13.66 9.34
C ALA A 195 -3.79 12.53 8.30
N ARG A 196 -4.16 11.31 8.69
CA ARG A 196 -4.20 10.16 7.77
C ARG A 196 -5.24 10.32 6.65
N ALA A 197 -6.38 10.95 6.95
CA ALA A 197 -7.39 11.28 5.94
C ALA A 197 -6.90 12.31 4.91
N GLU A 198 -5.93 13.16 5.28
CA GLU A 198 -5.21 14.07 4.39
C GLU A 198 -4.03 13.41 3.66
N GLU A 199 -3.99 12.07 3.62
CA GLU A 199 -2.94 11.27 2.96
C GLU A 199 -1.54 11.51 3.55
N ILE A 200 -1.46 11.91 4.82
CA ILE A 200 -0.20 12.01 5.56
C ILE A 200 0.07 10.65 6.21
N GLU A 201 1.17 10.01 5.81
CA GLU A 201 1.65 8.75 6.37
C GLU A 201 2.43 9.01 7.66
N ILE A 202 1.98 8.45 8.79
CA ILE A 202 2.57 8.71 10.11
C ILE A 202 3.35 7.50 10.59
N TYR A 203 4.64 7.71 10.85
CA TYR A 203 5.50 6.79 11.59
C TYR A 203 5.66 7.29 13.03
N ALA A 204 5.33 6.45 14.00
CA ALA A 204 5.45 6.77 15.42
C ALA A 204 6.63 6.02 16.04
N ILE A 205 7.62 6.76 16.53
CA ILE A 205 8.81 6.25 17.20
C ILE A 205 8.70 6.57 18.69
N GLY A 206 8.45 5.53 19.48
CA GLY A 206 8.50 5.55 20.93
C GLY A 206 9.89 5.23 21.45
N VAL A 207 10.36 5.99 22.43
CA VAL A 207 11.63 5.74 23.12
C VAL A 207 11.40 5.54 24.62
N ASP A 208 12.13 4.62 25.25
CA ASP A 208 12.12 4.38 26.70
C ASP A 208 10.70 4.17 27.25
N ARG A 209 10.13 5.16 27.93
CA ARG A 209 8.83 5.05 28.60
C ARG A 209 7.62 5.46 27.73
N ALA A 210 7.80 5.52 26.42
CA ALA A 210 6.73 5.86 25.48
C ALA A 210 5.52 4.94 25.62
N ASP A 211 4.32 5.53 25.59
CA ASP A 211 3.06 4.79 25.72
C ASP A 211 2.68 4.12 24.40
N MET A 212 2.80 2.78 24.34
CA MET A 212 2.53 2.00 23.13
C MET A 212 1.10 2.15 22.59
N GLN A 213 0.11 2.41 23.47
CA GLN A 213 -1.27 2.63 23.02
C GLN A 213 -1.38 3.96 22.26
N SER A 214 -0.80 5.02 22.81
CA SER A 214 -0.74 6.34 22.15
C SER A 214 0.00 6.26 20.82
N LEU A 215 1.14 5.56 20.74
CA LEU A 215 1.87 5.37 19.47
C LEU A 215 1.01 4.72 18.39
N ARG A 216 0.24 3.67 18.74
CA ARG A 216 -0.66 2.98 17.81
C ARG A 216 -1.83 3.85 17.34
N LEU A 217 -2.33 4.76 18.19
CA LEU A 217 -3.38 5.69 17.81
C LEU A 217 -2.88 6.76 16.82
N MET A 218 -1.60 7.12 16.92
CA MET A 218 -0.96 8.10 16.04
C MET A 218 -0.58 7.52 14.68
N ALA A 219 0.07 6.36 14.67
CA ALA A 219 0.64 5.76 13.47
C ALA A 219 -0.38 5.42 12.38
N SER A 220 0.10 5.35 11.14
CA SER A 220 -0.62 4.77 10.01
C SER A 220 -0.68 3.24 10.09
N LEU A 221 -1.55 2.64 9.27
CA LEU A 221 -1.62 1.19 9.10
C LEU A 221 -0.70 0.72 7.96
N PRO A 222 -0.13 -0.48 8.04
CA PRO A 222 -0.22 -1.44 9.15
C PRO A 222 0.73 -1.09 10.31
N LEU A 223 0.31 -1.35 11.55
CA LEU A 223 1.00 -0.85 12.75
C LEU A 223 2.41 -1.43 12.94
N ASP A 224 2.66 -2.65 12.49
CA ASP A 224 3.97 -3.32 12.54
C ASP A 224 5.00 -2.71 11.58
N GLU A 225 4.54 -1.95 10.58
CA GLU A 225 5.39 -1.17 9.68
C GLU A 225 5.55 0.29 10.11
N HIS A 226 4.65 0.83 10.94
CA HIS A 226 4.59 2.26 11.26
C HIS A 226 4.82 2.61 12.74
N VAL A 227 4.83 1.63 13.63
CA VAL A 227 5.14 1.82 15.05
C VAL A 227 6.50 1.21 15.36
N PHE A 228 7.42 2.04 15.82
CA PHE A 228 8.72 1.60 16.31
C PHE A 228 8.86 1.95 17.77
N TYR A 229 9.40 1.01 18.53
CA TYR A 229 9.73 1.20 19.93
C TYR A 229 11.19 0.83 20.14
N VAL A 230 11.92 1.71 20.82
CA VAL A 230 13.31 1.47 21.20
C VAL A 230 13.48 1.73 22.69
N GLU A 231 14.23 0.86 23.36
CA GLU A 231 14.39 0.92 24.82
C GLU A 231 15.16 2.17 25.28
N THR A 232 16.05 2.71 24.43
CA THR A 232 16.84 3.91 24.75
C THR A 232 17.08 4.74 23.49
N TYR A 233 17.33 6.03 23.64
CA TYR A 233 17.67 6.89 22.49
C TYR A 233 19.01 6.49 21.84
N GLY A 234 19.90 5.78 22.54
CA GLY A 234 21.12 5.26 21.90
C GLY A 234 20.84 4.19 20.83
N VAL A 235 19.63 3.60 20.84
CA VAL A 235 19.19 2.60 19.88
C VAL A 235 18.40 3.24 18.73
N ILE A 236 17.92 4.48 18.87
CA ILE A 236 17.12 5.15 17.83
C ILE A 236 17.89 5.30 16.51
N GLU A 237 19.21 5.47 16.58
CA GLU A 237 20.11 5.55 15.41
C GLU A 237 20.06 4.27 14.55
N LYS A 238 19.71 3.11 15.13
CA LYS A 238 19.53 1.86 14.36
C LYS A 238 18.31 1.91 13.46
N LEU A 239 17.32 2.77 13.74
CA LEU A 239 16.15 2.94 12.89
C LEU A 239 16.52 3.63 11.58
N THR A 240 17.64 4.36 11.51
CA THR A 240 18.10 5.01 10.28
C THR A 240 18.21 4.03 9.11
N SER A 241 18.72 2.81 9.32
CA SER A 241 18.81 1.83 8.23
C SER A 241 17.43 1.33 7.77
N LYS A 242 16.49 1.18 8.71
CA LYS A 242 15.12 0.77 8.43
C LYS A 242 14.38 1.85 7.65
N PHE A 243 14.42 3.09 8.14
CA PHE A 243 13.82 4.23 7.45
C PHE A 243 14.50 4.53 6.13
N ARG A 244 15.82 4.32 6.02
CA ARG A 244 16.49 4.37 4.73
C ARG A 244 15.83 3.38 3.78
N GLU A 245 15.69 2.11 4.11
CA GLU A 245 15.06 1.14 3.21
C GLU A 245 13.62 1.50 2.85
N THR A 246 12.82 1.96 3.82
CA THR A 246 11.42 2.37 3.61
C THR A 246 11.28 3.64 2.76
N LEU A 247 12.05 4.69 3.07
CA LEU A 247 11.93 6.04 2.47
C LEU A 247 12.81 6.22 1.24
N CYS A 248 13.96 5.53 1.19
CA CYS A 248 14.79 5.46 -0.01
C CYS A 248 14.14 4.68 -1.13
N GLY A 249 12.94 4.13 -0.90
CA GLY A 249 12.05 3.64 -1.93
C GLY A 249 12.85 3.00 -3.03
N LEU A 250 13.46 1.84 -2.71
CA LEU A 250 13.84 0.91 -3.75
C LEU A 250 12.67 0.89 -4.73
N ASP A 251 12.84 1.51 -5.89
CA ASP A 251 11.79 1.62 -6.88
C ASP A 251 11.53 0.18 -7.32
N PRO A 252 10.43 -0.48 -6.89
CA PRO A 252 10.26 -1.88 -7.18
C PRO A 252 10.13 -2.10 -8.70
N CYS A 253 9.73 -1.07 -9.45
CA CYS A 253 9.80 -1.09 -10.90
C CYS A 253 11.24 -1.04 -11.43
N SER A 254 12.16 -0.31 -10.78
CA SER A 254 13.59 -0.27 -11.16
C SER A 254 14.40 -1.48 -10.69
N LEU A 255 13.91 -2.26 -9.72
CA LEU A 255 14.56 -3.48 -9.25
C LEU A 255 14.26 -4.74 -10.09
N GLY A 256 13.41 -4.59 -11.11
CA GLY A 256 12.89 -5.69 -11.91
C GLY A 256 11.48 -6.06 -11.47
N HIS A 257 10.54 -5.95 -12.40
CA HIS A 257 9.12 -6.24 -12.21
C HIS A 257 8.61 -7.20 -13.28
N ASP A 258 7.43 -7.78 -13.05
CA ASP A 258 6.75 -8.69 -13.97
C ASP A 258 5.48 -8.12 -14.61
N CYS A 259 5.28 -6.79 -14.52
CA CYS A 259 4.26 -6.12 -15.32
C CYS A 259 4.56 -6.22 -16.81
N ASP A 260 3.55 -6.63 -17.57
CA ASP A 260 3.61 -6.76 -19.03
C ASP A 260 3.72 -5.39 -19.72
N HIS A 261 2.97 -4.40 -19.24
CA HIS A 261 2.95 -3.05 -19.80
C HIS A 261 3.59 -1.98 -18.91
N ILE A 262 2.87 -1.47 -17.91
CA ILE A 262 3.29 -0.34 -17.09
C ILE A 262 3.39 -0.82 -15.65
N CYS A 263 4.56 -0.66 -15.05
CA CYS A 263 4.74 -0.82 -13.60
C CYS A 263 4.52 0.51 -12.91
N VAL A 264 3.70 0.51 -11.86
CA VAL A 264 3.43 1.69 -11.03
C VAL A 264 3.87 1.40 -9.59
N ASN A 265 4.79 2.22 -9.10
CA ASN A 265 5.29 2.14 -7.74
C ASN A 265 4.17 2.36 -6.71
N SER A 266 4.19 1.58 -5.64
CA SER A 266 3.26 1.67 -4.51
C SER A 266 4.01 1.39 -3.22
N ASN A 267 4.32 2.41 -2.44
CA ASN A 267 5.00 2.35 -1.13
C ASN A 267 6.17 1.34 -1.04
N ALA A 268 5.89 0.08 -0.70
CA ALA A 268 6.87 -1.02 -0.57
C ALA A 268 6.82 -2.09 -1.70
N SER A 269 5.98 -1.90 -2.73
CA SER A 269 5.71 -2.83 -3.83
C SER A 269 5.40 -2.07 -5.14
N TYR A 270 4.89 -2.76 -6.14
CA TYR A 270 4.36 -2.19 -7.38
C TYR A 270 3.03 -2.85 -7.75
N TYR A 271 2.28 -2.19 -8.63
CA TYR A 271 1.14 -2.78 -9.31
C TYR A 271 1.19 -2.47 -10.80
N CYS A 272 0.56 -3.31 -11.60
CA CYS A 272 0.61 -3.19 -13.04
C CYS A 272 -0.59 -2.40 -13.58
N LYS A 273 -0.35 -1.59 -14.60
CA LYS A 273 -1.37 -0.92 -15.41
C LYS A 273 -1.17 -1.28 -16.88
N CYS A 274 -2.27 -1.24 -17.62
CA CYS A 274 -2.25 -1.45 -19.05
C CYS A 274 -2.28 -0.11 -19.80
N ARG A 275 -1.67 -0.11 -21.01
CA ARG A 275 -1.81 1.00 -21.96
C ARG A 275 -3.25 1.08 -22.47
N GLU A 276 -3.61 2.23 -23.03
CA GLU A 276 -4.94 2.44 -23.60
C GLU A 276 -5.30 1.35 -24.65
N GLY A 277 -6.54 0.84 -24.58
CA GLY A 277 -7.01 -0.27 -25.40
C GLY A 277 -6.70 -1.67 -24.86
N TYR A 278 -6.18 -1.78 -23.64
CA TYR A 278 -5.90 -3.05 -22.97
C TYR A 278 -6.49 -3.09 -21.55
N VAL A 279 -6.93 -4.27 -21.14
CA VAL A 279 -7.47 -4.55 -19.79
C VAL A 279 -6.48 -5.43 -19.03
N LEU A 280 -6.29 -5.13 -17.74
CA LEU A 280 -5.44 -5.91 -16.86
C LEU A 280 -6.12 -7.25 -16.54
N ASN A 281 -5.39 -8.34 -16.76
CA ASN A 281 -5.87 -9.70 -16.52
C ASN A 281 -5.99 -9.99 -15.01
N GLU A 282 -6.66 -11.10 -14.66
CA GLU A 282 -6.87 -11.52 -13.27
C GLU A 282 -5.58 -11.80 -12.49
N ASP A 283 -4.48 -12.10 -13.21
CA ASP A 283 -3.15 -12.27 -12.62
C ASP A 283 -2.53 -10.95 -12.11
N LYS A 284 -3.18 -9.82 -12.39
CA LYS A 284 -2.77 -8.44 -12.06
C LYS A 284 -1.42 -8.04 -12.66
N LYS A 285 -0.95 -8.75 -13.68
CA LYS A 285 0.39 -8.60 -14.27
C LYS A 285 0.35 -8.44 -15.79
N THR A 286 -0.47 -9.24 -16.46
CA THR A 286 -0.55 -9.27 -17.93
C THR A 286 -1.72 -8.45 -18.47
N CYS A 287 -1.60 -7.96 -19.70
CA CYS A 287 -2.59 -7.10 -20.33
C CYS A 287 -3.16 -7.73 -21.60
N SER A 288 -4.48 -7.80 -21.72
CA SER A 288 -5.17 -8.29 -22.92
C SER A 288 -5.85 -7.15 -23.67
N LEU A 289 -5.89 -7.22 -25.01
CA LEU A 289 -6.62 -6.23 -25.82
C LEU A 289 -8.09 -6.18 -25.39
N GLU A 290 -8.61 -4.97 -25.21
CA GLU A 290 -10.03 -4.76 -25.00
C GLU A 290 -10.75 -4.98 -26.33
N VAL A 291 -11.13 -6.22 -26.60
CA VAL A 291 -11.91 -6.54 -27.80
C VAL A 291 -13.33 -6.05 -27.55
N LYS A 292 -13.65 -4.86 -28.07
CA LYS A 292 -15.04 -4.46 -28.26
C LYS A 292 -15.64 -5.42 -29.28
N ALA A 293 -16.38 -6.41 -28.80
CA ALA A 293 -17.18 -7.26 -29.66
C ALA A 293 -18.29 -6.39 -30.27
N GLU A 294 -18.02 -5.82 -31.44
CA GLU A 294 -19.08 -5.31 -32.30
C GLU A 294 -19.88 -6.52 -32.77
N VAL A 295 -21.04 -6.73 -32.16
CA VAL A 295 -22.02 -7.70 -32.63
C VAL A 295 -22.56 -7.16 -33.95
N VAL A 296 -21.94 -7.55 -35.06
CA VAL A 296 -22.50 -7.32 -36.38
C VAL A 296 -23.68 -8.28 -36.52
N GLU A 297 -24.90 -7.80 -36.26
CA GLU A 297 -26.10 -8.55 -36.62
C GLU A 297 -26.18 -8.65 -38.15
N ASP A 298 -26.04 -9.87 -38.66
CA ASP A 298 -26.15 -10.20 -40.08
C ASP A 298 -27.57 -9.87 -40.60
N PRO A 299 -27.74 -8.91 -41.53
CA PRO A 299 -29.05 -8.46 -42.03
C PRO A 299 -29.88 -9.56 -42.72
N CYS A 300 -29.25 -10.66 -43.14
CA CYS A 300 -29.93 -11.68 -43.94
C CYS A 300 -30.92 -12.58 -43.18
N LYS A 301 -31.02 -12.48 -41.84
CA LYS A 301 -32.09 -13.20 -41.09
C LYS A 301 -33.46 -12.50 -41.15
N CYS A 302 -33.50 -11.19 -41.36
CA CYS A 302 -34.77 -10.44 -41.39
C CYS A 302 -35.56 -10.68 -42.68
N GLU A 303 -34.91 -10.89 -43.82
CA GLU A 303 -35.60 -11.05 -45.10
C GLU A 303 -36.49 -12.29 -45.14
N ALA A 304 -36.01 -13.42 -44.60
CA ALA A 304 -36.78 -14.66 -44.54
C ALA A 304 -37.99 -14.56 -43.59
N GLN A 305 -37.84 -13.87 -42.45
CA GLN A 305 -38.94 -13.65 -41.50
C GLN A 305 -40.00 -12.68 -42.06
N VAL A 306 -39.58 -11.60 -42.71
CA VAL A 306 -40.51 -10.65 -43.35
C VAL A 306 -41.26 -11.29 -44.51
N ALA A 307 -40.59 -12.13 -45.32
CA ALA A 307 -41.24 -12.88 -46.39
C ALA A 307 -42.29 -13.87 -45.86
N PHE A 308 -41.99 -14.58 -44.76
CA PHE A 308 -42.93 -15.48 -44.11
C PHE A 308 -44.13 -14.72 -43.51
N GLN A 309 -43.89 -13.60 -42.83
CA GLN A 309 -44.95 -12.76 -42.26
C GLN A 309 -45.89 -12.21 -43.34
N LYS A 310 -45.35 -11.68 -44.43
CA LYS A 310 -46.17 -11.19 -45.56
C LYS A 310 -47.02 -12.29 -46.17
N LYS A 311 -46.46 -13.50 -46.31
CA LYS A 311 -47.21 -14.66 -46.83
C LYS A 311 -48.31 -15.12 -45.88
N MET A 312 -48.06 -15.08 -44.58
CA MET A 312 -49.08 -15.36 -43.57
C MET A 312 -50.21 -14.32 -43.58
N GLN A 313 -49.86 -13.03 -43.66
CA GLN A 313 -50.85 -11.95 -43.71
C GLN A 313 -51.74 -12.04 -44.95
N SER A 314 -51.17 -12.30 -46.13
CA SER A 314 -51.98 -12.45 -47.35
C SER A 314 -52.89 -13.68 -47.28
N THR A 315 -52.46 -14.76 -46.63
CA THR A 315 -53.27 -15.97 -46.45
C THR A 315 -54.45 -15.71 -45.50
N VAL A 316 -54.20 -14.98 -44.42
CA VAL A 316 -55.26 -14.56 -43.47
C VAL A 316 -56.26 -13.61 -44.16
N GLU A 317 -55.79 -12.64 -44.94
CA GLU A 317 -56.66 -11.74 -45.71
C GLU A 317 -57.52 -12.49 -46.76
N ASP A 318 -56.96 -13.50 -47.42
CA ASP A 318 -57.71 -14.31 -48.39
C ASP A 318 -58.78 -15.20 -47.71
N LEU A 319 -58.48 -15.70 -46.50
CA LEU A 319 -59.43 -16.46 -45.68
C LEU A 319 -60.56 -15.58 -45.12
N THR A 320 -60.27 -14.34 -44.74
CA THR A 320 -61.29 -13.38 -44.29
C THR A 320 -62.19 -12.91 -45.44
N LYS A 321 -61.66 -12.68 -46.66
CA LYS A 321 -62.46 -12.36 -47.86
C LYS A 321 -63.39 -13.49 -48.30
N LYS A 322 -63.01 -14.75 -48.05
CA LYS A 322 -63.83 -15.94 -48.35
C LYS A 322 -64.91 -16.22 -47.29
N ASN A 323 -65.05 -15.36 -46.27
CA ASN A 323 -66.11 -15.42 -45.25
C ASN A 323 -66.15 -16.73 -44.44
N ILE A 324 -64.98 -17.32 -44.15
CA ILE A 324 -64.85 -18.57 -43.35
C ILE A 324 -64.64 -18.26 -41.84
N LEU A 325 -64.33 -17.02 -41.47
CA LEU A 325 -64.07 -16.61 -40.08
C LEU A 325 -65.24 -15.83 -39.43
N SER A 326 -66.48 -16.22 -39.70
CA SER A 326 -67.67 -15.68 -39.00
C SER A 326 -68.16 -16.55 -37.83
N PHE A 327 -67.41 -17.58 -37.42
CA PHE A 327 -67.85 -18.56 -36.41
C PHE A 327 -67.01 -18.69 -35.14
N LEU A 328 -66.20 -17.68 -34.79
CA LEU A 328 -65.50 -17.65 -33.49
C LEU A 328 -65.70 -16.34 -32.74
N SER A 329 -66.93 -15.82 -32.71
CA SER A 329 -67.36 -14.90 -31.65
C SER A 329 -68.24 -15.66 -30.66
N GLU A 330 -67.71 -15.91 -29.47
CA GLU A 330 -68.40 -16.08 -28.16
C GLU A 330 -67.71 -17.14 -27.28
N SER A 331 -66.67 -16.72 -26.57
CA SER A 331 -66.39 -17.17 -25.19
C SER A 331 -65.24 -16.36 -24.56
N SER A 332 -65.63 -15.42 -23.69
CA SER A 332 -64.90 -14.90 -22.52
C SER A 332 -63.61 -14.04 -22.71
N PRO A 333 -63.52 -12.85 -22.09
CA PRO A 333 -62.43 -11.90 -22.31
C PRO A 333 -61.34 -11.97 -21.21
N LEU A 334 -60.06 -12.01 -21.61
CA LEU A 334 -58.93 -11.55 -20.79
C LEU A 334 -57.83 -10.97 -21.73
N PRO A 335 -56.99 -10.04 -21.23
CA PRO A 335 -56.62 -8.83 -21.95
C PRO A 335 -55.37 -9.01 -22.82
N LEU A 336 -55.51 -8.79 -24.12
CA LEU A 336 -54.41 -8.62 -25.07
C LEU A 336 -54.21 -7.13 -25.35
N VAL A 337 -53.81 -6.39 -24.32
CA VAL A 337 -53.22 -5.05 -24.45
C VAL A 337 -52.04 -4.98 -23.47
N SER A 338 -50.90 -5.53 -23.86
CA SER A 338 -49.59 -5.16 -23.28
C SER A 338 -48.36 -5.57 -24.11
N LEU A 339 -48.51 -6.13 -25.31
CA LEU A 339 -47.39 -6.60 -26.15
C LEU A 339 -47.20 -5.80 -27.45
N LEU A 340 -47.69 -4.56 -27.48
CA LEU A 340 -47.45 -3.60 -28.56
C LEU A 340 -46.87 -2.27 -28.07
N ASP A 341 -46.22 -2.26 -26.89
CA ASP A 341 -45.57 -1.05 -26.35
C ASP A 341 -44.07 -1.23 -26.03
N HIS A 342 -43.44 -2.29 -26.55
CA HIS A 342 -41.99 -2.51 -26.43
C HIS A 342 -41.24 -2.56 -27.77
N CYS A 343 -41.92 -2.36 -28.91
CA CYS A 343 -41.27 -2.29 -30.24
C CYS A 343 -41.20 -0.88 -30.84
N SER A 344 -41.57 0.18 -30.10
CA SER A 344 -41.56 1.56 -30.64
C SER A 344 -40.64 2.53 -29.90
N ARG A 345 -39.67 2.04 -29.10
CA ARG A 345 -38.67 2.88 -28.40
C ARG A 345 -37.20 2.49 -28.64
N ALA A 346 -36.91 1.80 -29.74
CA ALA A 346 -35.52 1.52 -30.15
C ALA A 346 -35.18 2.12 -31.53
N ILE A 347 -35.94 3.14 -31.96
CA ILE A 347 -35.63 3.97 -33.12
C ILE A 347 -35.90 5.40 -32.63
N PHE A 348 -34.85 6.21 -32.48
CA PHE A 348 -34.77 7.51 -31.79
C PHE A 348 -34.52 7.44 -30.26
N ASP A 349 -33.33 6.98 -29.87
CA ASP A 349 -32.24 7.82 -29.33
C ASP A 349 -30.91 7.05 -29.37
#